data_AF-A0A842Q7H6-F1
#
_entry.id   AF-A0A842Q7H6-F1
#
_cell.length_a   1.000
_cell.length_b   1.000
_cell.length_c   1.000
_cell.angle_alpha   90.00
_cell.angle_beta   90.00
_cell.angle_gamma   90.00
#
_symmetry.space_group_name_H-M   'P 1'
#
loop_
_entity.id
_entity.type
_entity.pdbx_description
1 polymer ?
#
loop_
_entity_poly.entity_id
_entity_poly.type
_entity_poly.pdbx_seq_one_letter_code
_entity_poly.pdbx_strand_id
1 'polypeptide(L)'
;LSLLKNSSEEYAKRLGGAVILEEELRLARVIMAIFKYPAEMAKNLSIDYVILMLDAAIKICRVKGINPKIKVGEASIVAGNSLVSGIDVEMLRLIEGARRAIERLLGNTTATAAV
;
A
#
# COMPACT_ATOMS: atom_id res chain seq x y z
N LEU A 1 12.49 -44.15 -20.57
CA LEU A 1 13.21 -42.88 -20.28
C LEU A 1 12.46 -41.64 -20.77
N SER A 2 11.93 -41.62 -22.00
CA SER A 2 11.13 -40.49 -22.53
C SER A 2 9.84 -40.19 -21.75
N LEU A 3 9.12 -41.23 -21.31
CA LEU A 3 7.89 -41.09 -20.49
C LEU A 3 8.12 -40.40 -19.14
N LEU A 4 9.23 -40.73 -18.47
CA LEU A 4 9.63 -40.10 -17.19
C LEU A 4 10.04 -38.63 -17.38
N LYS A 5 10.63 -38.30 -18.54
CA LYS A 5 11.00 -36.93 -18.88
C LYS A 5 9.78 -36.06 -19.16
N ASN A 6 8.79 -36.60 -19.89
CA ASN A 6 7.54 -35.90 -20.15
C ASN A 6 6.71 -35.67 -18.88
N SER A 7 6.62 -36.67 -18.00
CA SER A 7 5.89 -36.51 -16.73
C SER A 7 6.58 -35.52 -15.78
N SER A 8 7.91 -35.47 -15.77
CA SER A 8 8.70 -34.49 -15.04
C SER A 8 8.47 -33.05 -15.53
N GLU A 9 8.46 -32.83 -16.84
CA GLU A 9 8.20 -31.49 -17.42
C GLU A 9 6.76 -31.04 -17.16
N GLU A 10 5.80 -31.94 -17.27
CA GLU A 10 4.40 -31.64 -17.01
C GLU A 10 4.16 -31.31 -15.53
N TYR A 11 4.82 -32.04 -14.62
CA TYR A 11 4.78 -31.75 -13.20
C TYR A 11 5.42 -30.39 -12.86
N ALA A 12 6.59 -30.08 -13.44
CA ALA A 12 7.25 -28.80 -13.22
C ALA A 12 6.41 -27.61 -13.70
N LYS A 13 5.70 -27.74 -14.83
CA LYS A 13 4.74 -26.73 -15.31
C LYS A 13 3.58 -26.54 -14.33
N ARG A 14 3.00 -27.62 -13.80
CA ARG A 14 1.90 -27.54 -12.82
C ARG A 14 2.36 -26.88 -11.52
N LEU A 15 3.56 -27.19 -11.05
CA LEU A 15 4.15 -26.60 -9.85
C LEU A 15 4.41 -25.09 -10.04
N GLY A 16 4.98 -24.69 -11.19
CA GLY A 16 5.17 -23.28 -11.53
C GLY A 16 3.85 -22.50 -11.58
N GLY A 17 2.80 -23.10 -12.15
CA GLY A 17 1.45 -22.51 -12.17
C GLY A 17 0.85 -22.36 -10.78
N ALA A 18 1.07 -23.31 -9.88
CA ALA A 18 0.58 -23.25 -8.50
C ALA A 18 1.24 -22.11 -7.68
N VAL A 19 2.55 -21.89 -7.87
CA VAL A 19 3.28 -20.79 -7.20
C VAL A 19 2.76 -19.43 -7.65
N ILE A 20 2.52 -19.24 -8.95
CA ILE A 20 1.96 -17.99 -9.48
C ILE A 20 0.56 -17.74 -8.90
N LEU A 21 -0.30 -18.76 -8.85
CA LEU A 21 -1.62 -18.65 -8.25
C LEU A 21 -1.56 -18.32 -6.75
N GLU A 22 -0.58 -18.85 -6.02
CA GLU A 22 -0.40 -18.57 -4.60
C GLU A 22 -0.02 -17.10 -4.35
N GLU A 23 0.87 -16.55 -5.19
CA GLU A 23 1.24 -15.13 -5.14
C GLU A 23 0.06 -14.23 -5.48
N GLU A 24 -0.71 -14.56 -6.52
CA GLU A 24 -1.93 -13.84 -6.90
C GLU A 24 -2.98 -13.88 -5.79
N LEU A 25 -3.16 -15.04 -5.14
CA LEU A 25 -4.10 -15.20 -4.04
C LEU A 25 -3.66 -14.45 -2.77
N ARG A 26 -2.35 -14.40 -2.51
CA ARG A 26 -1.77 -13.57 -1.45
C ARG A 26 -2.01 -12.09 -1.70
N LEU A 27 -1.79 -11.62 -2.94
CA LEU A 27 -2.07 -10.25 -3.34
C LEU A 27 -3.56 -9.92 -3.23
N ALA A 28 -4.43 -10.82 -3.69
CA ALA A 28 -5.88 -10.67 -3.59
C ALA A 28 -6.36 -10.56 -2.13
N ARG A 29 -5.76 -11.32 -1.21
CA ARG A 29 -6.04 -11.19 0.24
C ARG A 29 -5.59 -9.85 0.80
N VAL A 30 -4.44 -9.32 0.38
CA VAL A 30 -3.97 -7.98 0.78
C VAL A 30 -4.90 -6.91 0.24
N ILE A 31 -5.27 -6.97 -1.04
CA ILE A 31 -6.22 -6.05 -1.67
C ILE A 31 -7.58 -6.12 -0.95
N MET A 32 -8.09 -7.33 -0.71
CA MET A 32 -9.36 -7.51 0.00
C MET A 32 -9.28 -7.00 1.44
N ALA A 33 -8.15 -7.16 2.13
CA ALA A 33 -7.95 -6.57 3.45
C ALA A 33 -7.94 -5.04 3.39
N ILE A 34 -7.36 -4.42 2.36
CA ILE A 34 -7.39 -2.96 2.18
C ILE A 34 -8.82 -2.45 1.93
N PHE A 35 -9.61 -3.15 1.11
CA PHE A 35 -10.95 -2.69 0.71
C PHE A 35 -12.09 -3.12 1.66
N LYS A 36 -11.97 -4.26 2.36
CA LYS A 36 -12.98 -4.79 3.29
C LYS A 36 -12.66 -4.55 4.76
N TYR A 37 -11.56 -3.89 5.12
CA TYR A 37 -11.25 -3.64 6.53
C TYR A 37 -12.40 -2.85 7.19
N PRO A 38 -13.10 -3.41 8.19
CA PRO A 38 -14.08 -2.64 8.93
C PRO A 38 -13.37 -1.47 9.63
N ALA A 39 -13.98 -0.29 9.67
CA ALA A 39 -13.44 0.89 10.35
C ALA A 39 -13.07 0.61 11.83
N GLU A 40 -13.67 -0.42 12.44
CA GLU A 40 -13.35 -0.88 13.80
C GLU A 40 -11.99 -1.59 13.88
N MET A 41 -11.61 -2.40 12.90
CA MET A 41 -10.28 -3.03 12.89
C MET A 41 -9.19 -2.00 12.60
N ALA A 42 -9.50 -0.94 11.85
CA ALA A 42 -8.58 0.16 11.59
C ALA A 42 -8.14 0.88 12.88
N LYS A 43 -8.98 0.91 13.93
CA LYS A 43 -8.64 1.51 15.23
C LYS A 43 -7.52 0.76 15.96
N ASN A 44 -7.39 -0.54 15.71
CA ASN A 44 -6.41 -1.40 16.37
C ASN A 44 -5.16 -1.63 15.51
N LEU A 45 -5.07 -0.98 14.35
CA LEU A 45 -3.95 -1.15 13.44
C LEU A 45 -2.75 -0.38 13.97
N SER A 46 -1.62 -1.07 14.14
CA SER A 46 -0.38 -0.40 14.54
C SER A 46 0.01 0.67 13.52
N ILE A 47 0.47 1.82 14.01
CA ILE A 47 0.97 2.91 13.18
C ILE A 47 2.16 2.44 12.32
N ASP A 48 2.98 1.51 12.82
CA ASP A 48 4.09 0.91 12.06
C ASP A 48 3.61 0.22 10.78
N TYR A 49 2.44 -0.42 10.84
CA TYR A 49 1.83 -1.06 9.68
C TYR A 49 1.36 -0.03 8.66
N VAL A 50 0.85 1.12 9.11
CA VAL A 50 0.47 2.23 8.22
C VAL A 50 1.70 2.78 7.48
N ILE A 51 2.82 2.96 8.19
CA ILE A 51 4.09 3.40 7.59
C ILE A 51 4.56 2.39 6.54
N LEU A 52 4.53 1.09 6.85
CA LEU A 52 4.91 0.02 5.92
C LEU A 52 4.08 0.06 4.63
N MET A 53 2.77 0.29 4.75
CA MET A 53 1.87 0.38 3.59
C MET A 53 2.15 1.62 2.73
N LEU A 54 2.41 2.76 3.35
CA LEU A 54 2.81 3.98 2.63
C LEU A 54 4.14 3.80 1.89
N ASP A 55 5.11 3.13 2.51
CA ASP A 55 6.38 2.80 1.86
C ASP A 55 6.22 1.84 0.68
N ALA A 56 5.35 0.85 0.80
CA ALA A 56 5.01 -0.04 -0.31
C ALA A 56 4.38 0.74 -1.49
N ALA A 57 3.46 1.66 -1.20
CA ALA A 57 2.85 2.52 -2.21
C ALA A 57 3.88 3.41 -2.91
N ILE A 58 4.80 4.05 -2.16
CA ILE A 58 5.90 4.85 -2.72
C ILE A 58 6.75 4.02 -3.69
N LYS A 59 7.14 2.81 -3.29
CA LYS A 59 7.95 1.92 -4.14
C LYS A 59 7.21 1.54 -5.43
N ILE A 60 5.92 1.19 -5.33
CA ILE A 60 5.09 0.85 -6.49
C ILE A 60 4.98 2.03 -7.46
N CYS A 61 4.68 3.23 -6.94
CA CYS A 61 4.58 4.44 -7.75
C CYS A 61 5.90 4.73 -8.50
N ARG A 62 7.05 4.61 -7.83
CA ARG A 62 8.36 4.83 -8.43
C ARG A 62 8.70 3.78 -9.50
N VAL A 63 8.51 2.49 -9.20
CA VAL A 63 8.84 1.40 -10.14
C VAL A 63 7.93 1.41 -11.36
N LYS A 64 6.64 1.71 -11.19
CA LYS A 64 5.67 1.74 -12.30
C LYS A 64 5.57 3.10 -13.00
N GLY A 65 6.28 4.12 -12.54
CA GLY A 65 6.18 5.49 -13.08
C GLY A 65 4.78 6.11 -12.91
N ILE A 66 4.01 5.66 -11.91
CA ILE A 66 2.65 6.14 -11.64
C ILE A 66 2.74 7.36 -10.74
N ASN A 67 2.51 8.55 -11.28
CA ASN A 67 2.45 9.79 -10.50
C ASN A 67 1.38 10.75 -11.06
N PRO A 68 0.08 10.38 -11.00
CA PRO A 68 -0.99 11.27 -11.42
C PRO A 68 -1.05 12.51 -10.52
N LYS A 69 -1.48 13.63 -11.09
CA LYS A 69 -1.84 14.82 -10.34
C LYS A 69 -3.25 14.64 -9.76
N ILE A 70 -3.39 14.91 -8.47
CA ILE A 70 -4.66 14.85 -7.74
C ILE A 70 -5.03 16.29 -7.38
N LYS A 71 -6.25 16.69 -7.74
CA LYS A 71 -6.83 17.93 -7.26
C LYS A 71 -7.27 17.75 -5.82
N VAL A 72 -6.64 18.50 -4.92
CA VAL A 72 -6.91 18.41 -3.47
C VAL A 72 -8.36 18.80 -3.14
N GLY A 73 -8.98 19.66 -3.95
CA GLY A 73 -10.37 20.10 -3.77
C GLY A 73 -11.44 19.07 -4.14
N GLU A 74 -11.18 18.18 -5.11
CA GLU A 74 -12.17 17.21 -5.58
C GLU A 74 -12.20 15.94 -4.70
N ALA A 75 -11.11 15.66 -3.98
CA ALA A 75 -10.94 14.41 -3.24
C ALA A 75 -11.43 14.45 -1.77
N SER A 76 -12.09 15.52 -1.32
CA SER A 76 -12.56 15.69 0.08
C SER A 76 -11.46 15.48 1.15
N ILE A 77 -10.19 15.65 0.77
CA ILE A 77 -9.01 15.45 1.64
C ILE A 77 -8.93 16.58 2.70
N VAL A 78 -9.53 17.73 2.40
CA VAL A 78 -9.55 18.88 3.30
C VAL A 78 -10.94 19.02 3.90
N ALA A 79 -11.06 18.65 5.17
CA ALA A 79 -12.23 19.03 5.95
C ALA A 79 -12.24 20.57 6.11
N GLY A 80 -13.15 21.24 5.40
CA GLY A 80 -13.68 22.54 5.79
C GLY A 80 -13.05 23.82 5.21
N ASN A 81 -11.91 23.80 4.51
CA ASN A 81 -11.24 25.05 4.10
C ASN A 81 -11.10 25.18 2.57
N SER A 82 -11.99 25.97 1.97
CA SER A 82 -12.13 26.30 0.54
C SER A 82 -10.92 26.95 -0.16
N LEU A 83 -9.78 27.13 0.52
CA LEU A 83 -8.62 27.86 -0.02
C LEU A 83 -7.65 26.98 -0.85
N VAL A 84 -7.83 25.65 -0.82
CA VAL A 84 -6.90 24.69 -1.46
C VAL A 84 -7.55 24.00 -2.68
N SER A 85 -8.76 24.41 -3.06
CA SER A 85 -9.61 23.69 -4.03
C SER A 85 -9.10 23.66 -5.48
N GLY A 86 -7.98 24.31 -5.79
CA GLY A 86 -7.36 24.31 -7.11
C GLY A 86 -5.91 23.83 -7.15
N ILE A 87 -5.38 23.28 -6.05
CA ILE A 87 -3.97 22.81 -6.04
C ILE A 87 -3.90 21.39 -6.56
N ASP A 88 -3.16 21.22 -7.65
CA ASP A 88 -2.71 19.93 -8.14
C ASP A 88 -1.51 19.47 -7.30
N VAL A 89 -1.67 18.33 -6.65
CA VAL A 89 -0.59 17.67 -5.92
C VAL A 89 -0.27 16.35 -6.59
N GLU A 90 1.00 16.10 -6.83
CA GLU A 90 1.48 14.81 -7.29
C GLU A 90 1.17 13.73 -6.24
N MET A 91 0.54 12.63 -6.68
CA MET A 91 0.21 11.50 -5.81
C MET A 91 1.41 11.03 -4.97
N LEU A 92 2.59 10.93 -5.58
CA LEU A 92 3.79 10.49 -4.87
C LEU A 92 4.17 11.45 -3.74
N ARG A 93 4.12 12.76 -3.99
CA ARG A 93 4.39 13.79 -2.98
C ARG A 93 3.38 13.74 -1.84
N LEU A 94 2.12 13.45 -2.15
CA LEU A 94 1.07 13.30 -1.13
C LEU A 94 1.34 12.12 -0.20
N ILE A 95 1.67 10.95 -0.76
CA ILE A 95 1.97 9.72 0.00
C ILE A 95 3.23 9.91 0.86
N GLU A 96 4.30 10.50 0.29
CA GLU A 96 5.53 10.83 1.04
C GLU A 96 5.28 11.89 2.13
N GLY A 97 4.36 12.83 1.89
CA GLY A 97 3.92 13.79 2.88
C GLY A 97 3.18 13.13 4.04
N ALA A 98 2.24 12.23 3.74
CA ALA A 98 1.48 11.47 4.74
C ALA A 98 2.41 10.63 5.62
N ARG A 99 3.38 9.93 5.03
CA ARG A 99 4.37 9.13 5.78
C ARG A 99 5.15 10.00 6.77
N ARG A 100 5.72 11.12 6.30
CA ARG A 100 6.47 12.06 7.14
C ARG A 100 5.62 12.66 8.26
N ALA A 101 4.34 12.95 8.01
CA ALA A 101 3.44 13.48 9.03
C ALA A 101 3.22 12.46 10.16
N ILE A 102 3.02 11.18 9.81
CA ILE A 102 2.83 10.09 10.77
C ILE A 102 4.13 9.81 11.56
N GLU A 103 5.29 9.77 10.90
CA GLU A 103 6.60 9.63 11.55
C GLU A 103 6.83 10.74 12.59
N ARG A 104 6.45 11.99 12.28
CA ARG A 104 6.53 13.12 13.22
C ARG A 104 5.62 12.96 14.43
N LEU A 105 4.40 12.43 14.24
CA LEU A 105 3.49 12.16 15.37
C LEU A 105 4.12 11.15 16.34
N LEU A 106 4.71 10.07 15.83
CA LEU A 106 5.41 9.08 16.65
C LEU A 106 6.62 9.67 17.38
N GLY A 107 7.46 10.43 16.67
CA GLY A 107 8.64 11.09 17.26
C GLY A 107 8.30 12.12 18.34
N ASN A 108 7.13 12.76 18.25
CA ASN A 108 6.65 13.68 19.28
C ASN A 108 6.04 12.95 20.48
N THR A 109 5.43 11.78 20.28
CA THR A 109 4.77 10.99 21.34
C THR A 109 5.80 10.34 22.27
N THR A 110 6.94 9.90 21.74
CA THR A 110 8.06 9.38 22.54
C THR A 110 8.73 10.47 23.38
N ALA A 111 8.75 11.72 22.89
CA ALA A 111 9.27 12.86 23.65
C ALA A 111 8.35 13.28 24.82
N THR A 112 7.03 13.20 24.65
CA THR A 112 6.07 13.53 25.71
C THR A 112 5.87 12.42 26.75
N ALA A 113 6.17 11.16 26.42
CA ALA A 113 6.12 10.05 27.37
C ALA A 113 7.38 9.93 28.27
N ALA A 114 8.42 10.71 27.97
CA ALA A 114 9.69 10.74 28.69
C ALA A 114 9.81 11.93 29.68
N VAL A 115 8.71 12.66 29.91
CA VAL A 115 8.57 13.77 30.88
C VAL A 115 7.60 13.35 31.97
#